data_AF-A0A0U1QWM9-F1
#
_entry.id   AF-A0A0U1QWM9-F1
#
_cell.length_a   1.000
_cell.length_b   1.000
_cell.length_c   1.000
_cell.angle_alpha   90.00
_cell.angle_beta   90.00
_cell.angle_gamma   90.00
#
_symmetry.space_group_name_H-M   'P 1'
#
loop_
_entity.id
_entity.type
_entity.pdbx_description
1 polymer ?
#
loop_
_entity_poly.entity_id
_entity_poly.type
_entity_poly.pdbx_seq_one_letter_code
_entity_poly.pdbx_strand_id
1 'polypeptide(L)'
;MNLSNITSNTPMPNIGPDREIHSDRAAATALTQADYYAIWEKWENDPRTVAGEQRGQAVARMKECLDNNADRLNLHHLDLTSLPDTLPPCNELYISNNNITELPTLPNNLQRLMAICNQLRILPDTLPEHLLSLYVTSNKLERLPENLPESLETLNVCDNPSLQFPNNWPSNLKYLNIADCELTELPTLPNTLTELYADYNQLRTLPDTLPTSLLTLSVTSNQFTQLPETLPASLSFLMVLCNSLTALPENLPRSLSCISAEYNQFSQLPDLARLPQNCELLLEGNPLSAGALQELQHIQTDPHYQGPQIYYPASKQG
;
A
#
# COMPACT_ATOMS: atom_id res chain seq x y z
N MET A 1 -27.69 -73.49 -40.53
CA MET A 1 -28.96 -73.48 -41.29
C MET A 1 -29.91 -72.50 -40.63
N ASN A 2 -30.22 -71.43 -41.35
CA ASN A 2 -31.46 -70.66 -41.42
C ASN A 2 -32.50 -70.62 -40.27
N LEU A 3 -32.90 -69.36 -39.98
CA LEU A 3 -34.26 -68.82 -39.72
C LEU A 3 -34.87 -69.17 -38.33
N SER A 4 -35.53 -68.29 -37.57
CA SER A 4 -36.20 -67.02 -37.90
C SER A 4 -36.62 -66.23 -36.63
N ASN A 5 -36.66 -64.91 -36.79
CA ASN A 5 -37.26 -63.84 -35.98
C ASN A 5 -38.62 -64.13 -35.30
N ILE A 6 -38.84 -63.52 -34.12
CA ILE A 6 -40.00 -62.65 -33.84
C ILE A 6 -39.55 -61.46 -32.99
N THR A 7 -39.89 -60.28 -33.48
CA THR A 7 -39.63 -58.91 -33.04
C THR A 7 -40.56 -58.44 -31.92
N SER A 8 -40.06 -57.65 -30.95
CA SER A 8 -40.87 -56.63 -30.28
C SER A 8 -40.08 -55.33 -30.14
N ASN A 9 -40.42 -54.41 -31.03
CA ASN A 9 -39.95 -53.02 -31.13
C ASN A 9 -40.68 -52.16 -30.09
N THR A 10 -39.96 -51.46 -29.22
CA THR A 10 -40.41 -50.17 -28.67
C THR A 10 -39.20 -49.21 -28.62
N PRO A 11 -39.21 -48.08 -29.34
CA PRO A 11 -38.16 -47.07 -29.22
C PRO A 11 -38.39 -46.20 -27.97
N MET A 12 -37.30 -45.88 -27.27
CA MET A 12 -37.26 -44.85 -26.23
C MET A 12 -37.68 -43.48 -26.79
N PRO A 13 -38.29 -42.59 -25.97
CA PRO A 13 -38.62 -41.25 -26.40
C PRO A 13 -37.34 -40.41 -26.63
N ASN A 14 -37.34 -39.75 -27.78
CA ASN A 14 -36.36 -38.80 -28.25
C ASN A 14 -36.30 -37.57 -27.31
N ILE A 15 -35.25 -37.48 -26.48
CA ILE A 15 -34.93 -36.26 -25.72
C ILE A 15 -34.25 -35.31 -26.70
N GLY A 16 -35.03 -34.38 -27.25
CA GLY A 16 -34.51 -33.25 -28.04
C GLY A 16 -33.67 -32.31 -27.17
N PRO A 17 -32.85 -31.44 -27.78
CA PRO A 17 -31.90 -30.62 -27.05
C PRO A 17 -32.63 -29.64 -26.13
N ASP A 18 -32.04 -29.45 -24.95
CA ASP A 18 -32.53 -28.64 -23.85
C ASP A 18 -33.06 -27.27 -24.32
N ARG A 19 -34.36 -27.09 -24.12
CA ARG A 19 -34.99 -25.77 -24.20
C ARG A 19 -34.35 -24.88 -23.14
N GLU A 20 -33.81 -23.76 -23.64
CA GLU A 20 -33.45 -22.55 -22.91
C GLU A 20 -34.34 -22.34 -21.69
N ILE A 21 -33.80 -22.68 -20.51
CA ILE A 21 -34.21 -22.02 -19.29
C ILE A 21 -33.57 -20.64 -19.38
N HIS A 22 -34.30 -19.71 -20.00
CA HIS A 22 -34.06 -18.29 -19.80
C HIS A 22 -34.11 -18.06 -18.29
N SER A 23 -32.93 -17.98 -17.68
CA SER A 23 -32.81 -17.39 -16.36
C SER A 23 -33.23 -15.94 -16.53
N ASP A 24 -34.45 -15.62 -16.10
CA ASP A 24 -34.83 -14.26 -15.69
C ASP A 24 -33.95 -13.88 -14.49
N ARG A 25 -32.67 -13.65 -14.78
CA ARG A 25 -31.79 -12.86 -13.93
C ARG A 25 -32.24 -11.44 -14.21
N ALA A 26 -33.19 -10.96 -13.40
CA ALA A 26 -33.55 -9.56 -13.34
C ALA A 26 -32.24 -8.76 -13.23
N ALA A 27 -31.83 -8.16 -14.35
CA ALA A 27 -30.76 -7.19 -14.34
C ALA A 27 -31.23 -6.10 -13.38
N ALA A 28 -30.53 -5.93 -12.26
CA ALA A 28 -30.80 -4.83 -11.35
C ALA A 28 -30.81 -3.56 -12.20
N THR A 29 -31.97 -2.91 -12.27
CA THR A 29 -32.16 -1.72 -13.11
C THR A 29 -31.15 -0.67 -12.65
N ALA A 30 -30.34 -0.16 -13.57
CA ALA A 30 -29.39 0.90 -13.25
C ALA A 30 -30.13 2.10 -12.66
N LEU A 31 -29.59 2.67 -11.57
CA LEU A 31 -30.18 3.83 -10.91
C LEU A 31 -30.27 5.01 -11.88
N THR A 32 -31.43 5.66 -11.90
CA THR A 32 -31.62 6.91 -12.64
C THR A 32 -31.04 8.08 -11.85
N GLN A 33 -30.83 9.22 -12.51
CA GLN A 33 -30.36 10.44 -11.86
C GLN A 33 -31.28 10.88 -10.71
N ALA A 34 -32.60 10.74 -10.88
CA ALA A 34 -33.59 11.04 -9.85
C ALA A 34 -33.45 10.11 -8.63
N ASP A 35 -33.10 8.84 -8.84
CA ASP A 35 -32.86 7.89 -7.75
C ASP A 35 -31.65 8.29 -6.91
N TYR A 36 -30.53 8.67 -7.56
CA TYR A 36 -29.35 9.20 -6.87
C TYR A 36 -29.69 10.43 -6.03
N TYR A 37 -30.40 11.39 -6.61
CA TYR A 37 -30.78 12.63 -5.91
C TYR A 37 -31.64 12.34 -4.69
N ALA A 38 -32.62 11.44 -4.81
CA ALA A 38 -33.47 11.05 -3.69
C ALA A 38 -32.67 10.37 -2.56
N ILE A 39 -31.69 9.52 -2.90
CA ILE A 39 -30.79 8.88 -1.92
C ILE A 39 -29.99 9.95 -1.16
N TRP A 40 -29.38 10.89 -1.88
CA TRP A 40 -28.54 11.92 -1.28
C TRP A 40 -29.31 12.93 -0.45
N GLU A 41 -30.49 13.35 -0.91
CA GLU A 41 -31.38 14.25 -0.15
C GLU A 41 -31.86 13.58 1.13
N LYS A 42 -32.15 12.27 1.09
CA LYS A 42 -32.48 11.52 2.30
C LYS A 42 -31.31 11.45 3.28
N TRP A 43 -30.09 11.23 2.78
CA TRP A 43 -28.88 11.19 3.61
C TRP A 43 -28.53 12.56 4.20
N GLU A 44 -28.69 13.63 3.43
CA GLU A 44 -28.49 15.02 3.88
C GLU A 44 -29.42 15.39 5.03
N ASN A 45 -30.68 14.98 4.94
CA ASN A 45 -31.73 15.32 5.91
C ASN A 45 -31.90 14.28 7.03
N ASP A 46 -30.96 13.33 7.18
CA ASP A 46 -31.05 12.31 8.23
C ASP A 46 -30.94 12.97 9.62
N PRO A 47 -31.92 12.80 10.52
CA PRO A 47 -31.91 13.43 11.85
C PRO A 47 -30.84 12.88 12.79
N ARG A 48 -30.15 11.79 12.42
CA ARG A 48 -29.01 11.20 13.15
C ARG A 48 -27.67 11.86 12.81
N THR A 49 -27.68 12.89 11.97
CA THR A 49 -26.52 13.71 11.60
C THR A 49 -25.81 14.28 12.83
N VAL A 50 -24.49 14.26 12.81
CA VAL A 50 -23.68 14.92 13.84
C VAL A 50 -23.62 16.42 13.53
N ALA A 51 -23.71 17.24 14.57
CA ALA A 51 -23.61 18.69 14.41
C ALA A 51 -22.25 19.08 13.82
N GLY A 52 -22.26 19.88 12.76
CA GLY A 52 -21.05 20.35 12.07
C GLY A 52 -20.78 19.68 10.71
N GLU A 53 -21.42 18.55 10.40
CA GLU A 53 -21.27 17.88 9.10
C GLU A 53 -21.73 18.78 7.93
N GLN A 54 -20.90 18.88 6.91
CA GLN A 54 -21.19 19.68 5.71
C GLN A 54 -21.89 18.84 4.63
N ARG A 55 -22.94 18.09 5.00
CA ARG A 55 -23.64 17.17 4.07
C ARG A 55 -24.24 17.86 2.86
N GLY A 56 -24.78 19.07 3.00
CA GLY A 56 -25.33 19.81 1.86
C GLY A 56 -24.27 20.17 0.81
N GLN A 57 -23.03 20.46 1.23
CA GLN A 57 -21.92 20.63 0.30
C GLN A 57 -21.52 19.29 -0.35
N ALA A 58 -21.50 18.20 0.42
CA ALA A 58 -21.24 16.88 -0.14
C ALA A 58 -22.27 16.50 -1.21
N VAL A 59 -23.56 16.71 -0.95
CA VAL A 59 -24.64 16.47 -1.91
C VAL A 59 -24.50 17.34 -3.15
N ALA A 60 -24.20 18.64 -2.99
CA ALA A 60 -23.97 19.52 -4.13
C ALA A 60 -22.81 19.01 -5.03
N ARG A 61 -21.69 18.58 -4.43
CA ARG A 61 -20.55 18.03 -5.17
C ARG A 61 -20.86 16.67 -5.81
N MET A 62 -21.67 15.83 -5.18
CA MET A 62 -22.13 14.57 -5.77
C MET A 62 -23.06 14.79 -6.96
N LYS A 63 -24.00 15.76 -6.86
CA LYS A 63 -24.87 16.18 -7.96
C LYS A 63 -24.05 16.71 -9.13
N GLU A 64 -23.11 17.62 -8.87
CA GLU A 64 -22.20 18.13 -9.90
C GLU A 64 -21.37 17.03 -10.58
N CYS A 65 -20.86 16.07 -9.80
CA CYS A 65 -20.11 14.93 -10.32
C CYS A 65 -20.96 14.07 -11.27
N LEU A 66 -22.20 13.78 -10.88
CA LEU A 66 -23.11 12.97 -11.68
C LEU A 66 -23.57 13.70 -12.95
N ASP A 67 -23.96 14.96 -12.83
CA ASP A 67 -24.52 15.75 -13.92
C ASP A 67 -23.48 15.99 -15.03
N ASN A 68 -22.22 16.15 -14.64
CA ASN A 68 -21.11 16.38 -15.57
C ASN A 68 -20.39 15.08 -15.97
N ASN A 69 -20.80 13.92 -15.45
CA ASN A 69 -20.08 12.65 -15.60
C ASN A 69 -18.58 12.81 -15.29
N ALA A 70 -18.29 13.46 -14.17
CA ALA A 70 -16.92 13.80 -13.79
C ALA A 70 -16.15 12.55 -13.34
N ASP A 71 -14.89 12.46 -13.76
CA ASP A 71 -14.01 11.36 -13.35
C ASP A 71 -13.70 11.38 -11.85
N ARG A 72 -13.79 12.54 -11.20
CA ARG A 72 -13.31 12.77 -9.84
C ARG A 72 -14.40 13.37 -8.96
N LEU A 73 -14.67 12.69 -7.84
CA LEU A 73 -15.51 13.20 -6.76
C LEU A 73 -14.64 13.61 -5.56
N ASN A 74 -14.73 14.87 -5.14
CA ASN A 74 -14.00 15.41 -4.00
C ASN A 74 -14.93 15.80 -2.83
N LEU A 75 -14.85 15.03 -1.75
CA LEU A 75 -15.56 15.22 -0.48
C LEU A 75 -14.59 15.46 0.69
N HIS A 76 -13.39 15.99 0.44
CA HIS A 76 -12.45 16.33 1.50
C HIS A 76 -12.95 17.46 2.41
N HIS A 77 -12.56 17.40 3.70
CA HIS A 77 -12.76 18.49 4.68
C HIS A 77 -14.21 18.91 4.84
N LEU A 78 -15.12 17.94 4.99
CA LEU A 78 -16.55 18.17 5.17
C LEU A 78 -17.06 17.69 6.54
N ASP A 79 -16.14 17.32 7.43
CA ASP A 79 -16.39 16.81 8.78
C ASP A 79 -17.34 15.59 8.83
N LEU A 80 -17.51 14.89 7.70
CA LEU A 80 -18.49 13.83 7.51
C LEU A 80 -18.18 12.63 8.42
N THR A 81 -19.20 12.08 9.08
CA THR A 81 -19.05 10.85 9.86
C THR A 81 -19.49 9.60 9.09
N SER A 82 -20.26 9.79 8.01
CA SER A 82 -20.68 8.73 7.09
C SER A 82 -20.82 9.27 5.68
N LEU A 83 -20.98 8.37 4.72
CA LEU A 83 -21.33 8.66 3.33
C LEU A 83 -22.71 8.03 3.02
N PRO A 84 -23.42 8.49 1.98
CA PRO A 84 -24.63 7.79 1.52
C PRO A 84 -24.27 6.40 0.98
N ASP A 85 -25.22 5.46 1.05
CA ASP A 85 -25.05 4.07 0.60
C ASP A 85 -24.64 3.94 -0.88
N THR A 86 -24.90 4.98 -1.68
CA THR A 86 -24.55 5.01 -3.10
C THR A 86 -23.90 6.34 -3.46
N LEU A 87 -22.70 6.25 -4.04
CA LEU A 87 -21.95 7.39 -4.58
C LEU A 87 -22.16 7.47 -6.10
N PRO A 88 -22.03 8.66 -6.73
CA PRO A 88 -22.09 8.77 -8.18
C PRO A 88 -20.95 7.96 -8.83
N PRO A 89 -21.13 7.52 -10.09
CA PRO A 89 -20.06 6.85 -10.82
C PRO A 89 -18.88 7.81 -10.99
N CYS A 90 -17.70 7.38 -10.55
CA CYS A 90 -16.45 8.12 -10.74
C CYS A 90 -15.26 7.15 -10.78
N ASN A 91 -14.13 7.63 -11.29
CA ASN A 91 -12.86 6.90 -11.37
C ASN A 91 -11.93 7.26 -10.20
N GLU A 92 -12.08 8.44 -9.60
CA GLU A 92 -11.31 8.86 -8.43
C GLU A 92 -12.22 9.42 -7.32
N LEU A 93 -12.03 8.91 -6.10
CA LEU A 93 -12.80 9.29 -4.92
C LEU A 93 -11.88 9.82 -3.84
N TYR A 94 -12.16 11.04 -3.40
CA TYR A 94 -11.36 11.80 -2.45
C TYR A 94 -12.20 12.14 -1.23
N ILE A 95 -11.99 11.44 -0.12
CA ILE A 95 -12.77 11.55 1.14
C ILE A 95 -11.89 11.79 2.37
N SER A 96 -10.59 12.08 2.18
CA SER A 96 -9.66 12.40 3.26
C SER A 96 -10.08 13.59 4.13
N ASN A 97 -9.59 13.63 5.37
CA ASN A 97 -9.84 14.67 6.36
C ASN A 97 -11.33 14.81 6.69
N ASN A 98 -11.94 13.68 7.04
CA ASN A 98 -13.29 13.59 7.59
C ASN A 98 -13.26 12.71 8.85
N ASN A 99 -14.41 12.35 9.39
CA ASN A 99 -14.57 11.48 10.56
C ASN A 99 -15.27 10.17 10.18
N ILE A 100 -15.10 9.70 8.93
CA ILE A 100 -15.85 8.57 8.38
C ILE A 100 -15.44 7.28 9.10
N THR A 101 -16.41 6.53 9.60
CA THR A 101 -16.18 5.27 10.32
C THR A 101 -16.30 4.02 9.44
N GLU A 102 -17.04 4.12 8.34
CA GLU A 102 -17.28 3.03 7.39
C GLU A 102 -17.42 3.54 5.96
N LEU A 103 -16.99 2.73 4.98
CA LEU A 103 -17.18 3.04 3.56
C LEU A 103 -18.47 2.42 3.05
N PRO A 104 -19.22 3.13 2.18
CA PRO A 104 -20.34 2.55 1.46
C PRO A 104 -19.84 1.62 0.34
N THR A 105 -20.77 1.08 -0.45
CA THR A 105 -20.38 0.44 -1.71
C THR A 105 -19.66 1.43 -2.62
N LEU A 106 -18.43 1.09 -3.00
CA LEU A 106 -17.58 1.94 -3.83
C LEU A 106 -18.02 1.86 -5.31
N PRO A 107 -17.86 2.95 -6.10
CA PRO A 107 -18.16 2.94 -7.53
C PRO A 107 -17.38 1.83 -8.27
N ASN A 108 -18.06 1.10 -9.16
CA ASN A 108 -17.46 -0.05 -9.84
C ASN A 108 -16.23 0.29 -10.70
N ASN A 109 -16.17 1.49 -11.28
CA ASN A 109 -15.07 1.95 -12.13
C ASN A 109 -13.94 2.63 -11.33
N LEU A 110 -14.01 2.63 -9.99
CA LEU A 110 -13.06 3.37 -9.17
C LEU A 110 -11.64 2.82 -9.34
N GLN A 111 -10.73 3.70 -9.73
CA GLN A 111 -9.31 3.43 -9.92
C GLN A 111 -8.45 3.99 -8.79
N ARG A 112 -8.91 5.07 -8.13
CA ARG A 112 -8.18 5.72 -7.04
C ARG A 112 -9.10 6.04 -5.86
N LEU A 113 -8.72 5.60 -4.67
CA LEU A 113 -9.35 5.98 -3.40
C LEU A 113 -8.36 6.72 -2.49
N MET A 114 -8.72 7.94 -2.09
CA MET A 114 -7.99 8.76 -1.13
C MET A 114 -8.84 8.97 0.13
N ALA A 115 -8.58 8.19 1.17
CA ALA A 115 -9.35 8.16 2.41
C ALA A 115 -8.46 8.38 3.66
N ILE A 116 -7.55 9.34 3.56
CA ILE A 116 -6.55 9.67 4.58
C ILE A 116 -7.19 10.43 5.75
N CYS A 117 -6.71 10.27 6.99
CA CYS A 117 -7.22 11.00 8.15
C CYS A 117 -8.74 10.84 8.31
N ASN A 118 -9.17 9.61 8.60
CA ASN A 118 -10.55 9.24 8.90
C ASN A 118 -10.59 8.34 10.15
N GLN A 119 -11.72 7.68 10.41
CA GLN A 119 -11.92 6.79 11.56
C GLN A 119 -12.26 5.36 11.11
N LEU A 120 -11.84 4.97 9.90
CA LEU A 120 -12.17 3.67 9.31
C LEU A 120 -11.56 2.54 10.14
N ARG A 121 -12.38 1.55 10.50
CA ARG A 121 -11.93 0.32 11.20
C ARG A 121 -11.79 -0.89 10.29
N ILE A 122 -12.58 -0.91 9.22
CA ILE A 122 -12.58 -1.96 8.22
C ILE A 122 -12.73 -1.33 6.83
N LEU A 123 -12.21 -2.03 5.83
CA LEU A 123 -12.54 -1.79 4.43
C LEU A 123 -13.63 -2.79 4.00
N PRO A 124 -14.42 -2.47 2.96
CA PRO A 124 -15.34 -3.45 2.37
C PRO A 124 -14.59 -4.71 1.93
N ASP A 125 -15.20 -5.89 2.15
CA ASP A 125 -14.61 -7.18 1.75
C ASP A 125 -14.39 -7.29 0.23
N THR A 126 -15.13 -6.51 -0.56
CA THR A 126 -14.97 -6.43 -2.01
C THR A 126 -14.67 -5.00 -2.41
N LEU A 127 -13.43 -4.76 -2.80
CA LEU A 127 -13.00 -3.51 -3.42
C LEU A 127 -13.21 -3.58 -4.95
N PRO A 128 -13.36 -2.43 -5.63
CA PRO A 128 -13.54 -2.39 -7.09
C PRO A 128 -12.41 -3.10 -7.85
N GLU A 129 -12.77 -3.91 -8.85
CA GLU A 129 -11.83 -4.77 -9.59
C GLU A 129 -10.76 -4.01 -10.38
N HIS A 130 -10.98 -2.72 -10.64
CA HIS A 130 -10.07 -1.85 -11.39
C HIS A 130 -9.31 -0.85 -10.50
N LEU A 131 -9.35 -1.04 -9.18
CA LEU A 131 -8.66 -0.16 -8.24
C LEU A 131 -7.14 -0.28 -8.42
N LEU A 132 -6.49 0.81 -8.78
CA LEU A 132 -5.04 0.91 -9.00
C LEU A 132 -4.31 1.47 -7.78
N SER A 133 -4.95 2.39 -7.04
CA SER A 133 -4.34 3.09 -5.92
C SER A 133 -5.28 3.23 -4.72
N LEU A 134 -4.81 2.80 -3.55
CA LEU A 134 -5.53 2.87 -2.30
C LEU A 134 -4.68 3.58 -1.22
N TYR A 135 -5.16 4.74 -0.75
CA TYR A 135 -4.55 5.49 0.34
C TYR A 135 -5.53 5.61 1.50
N VAL A 136 -5.21 4.96 2.61
CA VAL A 136 -6.02 4.89 3.83
C VAL A 136 -5.18 5.23 5.07
N THR A 137 -4.21 6.12 4.88
CA THR A 137 -3.29 6.61 5.92
C THR A 137 -4.03 7.26 7.09
N SER A 138 -3.53 7.14 8.32
CA SER A 138 -4.10 7.76 9.52
C SER A 138 -5.57 7.39 9.73
N ASN A 139 -5.81 6.10 9.93
CA ASN A 139 -7.12 5.53 10.22
C ASN A 139 -7.02 4.62 11.47
N LYS A 140 -8.00 3.74 11.68
CA LYS A 140 -8.03 2.76 12.77
C LYS A 140 -8.24 1.36 12.23
N LEU A 141 -7.70 1.07 11.04
CA LEU A 141 -7.95 -0.20 10.36
C LEU A 141 -7.41 -1.35 11.21
N GLU A 142 -8.29 -2.31 11.52
CA GLU A 142 -7.93 -3.51 12.27
C GLU A 142 -7.33 -4.58 11.36
N ARG A 143 -7.81 -4.63 10.10
CA ARG A 143 -7.34 -5.57 9.08
C ARG A 143 -7.55 -5.03 7.68
N LEU A 144 -6.76 -5.53 6.73
CA LEU A 144 -7.06 -5.43 5.31
C LEU A 144 -7.93 -6.62 4.84
N PRO A 145 -8.69 -6.47 3.75
CA PRO A 145 -9.39 -7.59 3.11
C PRO A 145 -8.40 -8.67 2.66
N GLU A 146 -8.79 -9.95 2.79
CA GLU A 146 -7.95 -11.08 2.34
C GLU A 146 -7.71 -11.09 0.82
N ASN A 147 -8.66 -10.54 0.05
CA ASN A 147 -8.58 -10.46 -1.41
C ASN A 147 -8.58 -8.99 -1.85
N LEU A 148 -7.39 -8.41 -1.96
CA LEU A 148 -7.21 -7.11 -2.61
C LEU A 148 -7.32 -7.27 -4.15
N PRO A 149 -7.77 -6.25 -4.89
CA PRO A 149 -7.88 -6.32 -6.35
C PRO A 149 -6.52 -6.58 -7.01
N GLU A 150 -6.47 -7.52 -7.96
CA GLU A 150 -5.22 -7.84 -8.70
C GLU A 150 -4.66 -6.65 -9.48
N SER A 151 -5.49 -5.66 -9.82
CA SER A 151 -5.06 -4.41 -10.46
C SER A 151 -4.30 -3.46 -9.53
N LEU A 152 -4.30 -3.70 -8.21
CA LEU A 152 -3.75 -2.74 -7.25
C LEU A 152 -2.23 -2.66 -7.37
N GLU A 153 -1.73 -1.46 -7.69
CA GLU A 153 -0.31 -1.17 -7.86
C GLU A 153 0.27 -0.42 -6.66
N THR A 154 -0.54 0.38 -5.99
CA THR A 154 -0.12 1.26 -4.89
C THR A 154 -1.04 1.11 -3.68
N LEU A 155 -0.45 0.75 -2.53
CA LEU A 155 -1.13 0.68 -1.25
C LEU A 155 -0.39 1.50 -0.19
N ASN A 156 -1.09 2.43 0.42
CA ASN A 156 -0.61 3.17 1.59
C ASN A 156 -1.60 3.05 2.74
N VAL A 157 -1.16 2.37 3.80
CA VAL A 157 -1.92 2.11 5.02
C VAL A 157 -1.17 2.62 6.26
N CYS A 158 -0.23 3.54 6.05
CA CYS A 158 0.57 4.14 7.12
C CYS A 158 -0.31 4.68 8.26
N ASP A 159 0.16 4.62 9.50
CA ASP A 159 -0.57 5.12 10.67
C ASP A 159 -1.95 4.42 10.82
N ASN A 160 -1.88 3.09 10.90
CA ASN A 160 -2.99 2.21 11.28
C ASN A 160 -2.46 1.21 12.32
N PRO A 161 -2.57 1.52 13.62
CA PRO A 161 -1.93 0.74 14.68
C PRO A 161 -2.52 -0.67 14.77
N SER A 162 -1.65 -1.67 14.92
CA SER A 162 -2.03 -3.09 15.05
C SER A 162 -2.78 -3.66 13.82
N LEU A 163 -2.54 -3.08 12.63
CA LEU A 163 -3.16 -3.53 11.38
C LEU A 163 -2.75 -4.96 11.00
N GLN A 164 -3.73 -5.81 10.75
CA GLN A 164 -3.52 -7.15 10.21
C GLN A 164 -3.46 -7.14 8.67
N PHE A 165 -2.46 -7.81 8.13
CA PHE A 165 -2.19 -7.91 6.70
C PHE A 165 -2.70 -9.24 6.11
N PRO A 166 -3.06 -9.26 4.81
CA PRO A 166 -3.51 -10.48 4.16
C PRO A 166 -2.33 -11.42 3.93
N ASN A 167 -2.62 -12.72 3.79
CA ASN A 167 -1.59 -13.70 3.45
C ASN A 167 -1.19 -13.65 1.96
N ASN A 168 -2.11 -13.17 1.11
CA ASN A 168 -1.95 -13.08 -0.33
C ASN A 168 -1.99 -11.61 -0.76
N TRP A 169 -0.98 -11.20 -1.49
CA TRP A 169 -0.89 -9.86 -2.06
C TRP A 169 -1.19 -9.88 -3.55
N PRO A 170 -1.77 -8.79 -4.09
CA PRO A 170 -2.06 -8.70 -5.51
C PRO A 170 -0.76 -8.72 -6.32
N SER A 171 -0.79 -9.44 -7.45
CA SER A 171 0.40 -9.69 -8.25
C SER A 171 0.99 -8.43 -8.88
N ASN A 172 0.21 -7.37 -9.05
CA ASN A 172 0.69 -6.10 -9.61
C ASN A 172 1.21 -5.09 -8.57
N LEU A 173 1.19 -5.40 -7.27
CA LEU A 173 1.60 -4.44 -6.24
C LEU A 173 3.07 -4.02 -6.39
N LYS A 174 3.32 -2.72 -6.54
CA LYS A 174 4.65 -2.11 -6.70
C LYS A 174 5.07 -1.28 -5.52
N TYR A 175 4.14 -0.53 -4.93
CA TYR A 175 4.38 0.35 -3.81
C TYR A 175 3.57 -0.09 -2.60
N LEU A 176 4.26 -0.30 -1.47
CA LEU A 176 3.65 -0.64 -0.20
C LEU A 176 4.23 0.26 0.91
N ASN A 177 3.35 1.05 1.54
CA ASN A 177 3.69 1.81 2.74
C ASN A 177 2.86 1.32 3.93
N ILE A 178 3.56 0.70 4.87
CA ILE A 178 3.08 0.10 6.13
C ILE A 178 3.82 0.71 7.32
N ALA A 179 4.24 1.97 7.19
CA ALA A 179 4.87 2.70 8.28
C ALA A 179 3.88 2.93 9.44
N ASP A 180 4.39 3.04 10.66
CA ASP A 180 3.61 3.35 11.86
C ASP A 180 2.38 2.46 12.04
N CYS A 181 2.57 1.14 11.87
CA CYS A 181 1.52 0.12 12.03
C CYS A 181 1.73 -0.75 13.28
N GLU A 182 2.68 -0.37 14.15
CA GLU A 182 3.09 -1.12 15.35
C GLU A 182 3.64 -2.54 15.05
N LEU A 183 4.22 -2.75 13.86
CA LEU A 183 4.66 -4.07 13.43
C LEU A 183 5.88 -4.57 14.20
N THR A 184 5.79 -5.80 14.71
CA THR A 184 6.93 -6.54 15.28
C THR A 184 7.63 -7.42 14.25
N GLU A 185 6.92 -7.78 13.17
CA GLU A 185 7.42 -8.54 12.03
C GLU A 185 6.79 -8.00 10.73
N LEU A 186 7.50 -8.16 9.62
CA LEU A 186 6.94 -7.85 8.31
C LEU A 186 5.98 -8.96 7.86
N PRO A 187 4.89 -8.62 7.16
CA PRO A 187 4.08 -9.64 6.48
C PRO A 187 4.89 -10.32 5.37
N THR A 188 4.37 -11.42 4.81
CA THR A 188 4.86 -11.93 3.53
C THR A 188 4.77 -10.82 2.49
N LEU A 189 5.73 -10.71 1.58
CA LEU A 189 5.78 -9.62 0.60
C LEU A 189 5.68 -10.18 -0.83
N PRO A 190 4.97 -9.51 -1.76
CA PRO A 190 4.91 -9.95 -3.14
C PRO A 190 6.26 -9.73 -3.83
N ASN A 191 6.68 -10.70 -4.65
CA ASN A 191 7.93 -10.62 -5.42
C ASN A 191 7.96 -9.51 -6.48
N THR A 192 6.83 -8.85 -6.72
CA THR A 192 6.67 -7.76 -7.67
C THR A 192 6.88 -6.38 -7.06
N LEU A 193 7.03 -6.30 -5.74
CA LEU A 193 7.20 -5.07 -4.99
C LEU A 193 8.52 -4.39 -5.35
N THR A 194 8.46 -3.09 -5.65
CA THR A 194 9.63 -2.26 -5.97
C THR A 194 9.96 -1.28 -4.85
N GLU A 195 8.97 -0.86 -4.07
CA GLU A 195 9.14 0.07 -2.97
C GLU A 195 8.42 -0.41 -1.71
N LEU A 196 9.18 -0.50 -0.62
CA LEU A 196 8.67 -0.84 0.71
C LEU A 196 9.08 0.23 1.72
N TYR A 197 8.08 0.82 2.37
CA TYR A 197 8.25 1.71 3.52
C TYR A 197 7.61 1.05 4.74
N ALA A 198 8.44 0.68 5.72
CA ALA A 198 8.03 0.06 6.98
C ALA A 198 8.63 0.83 8.18
N ASP A 199 8.68 2.15 8.04
CA ASP A 199 9.24 3.07 9.03
C ASP A 199 8.41 3.12 10.32
N TYR A 200 9.01 3.58 11.42
CA TYR A 200 8.32 3.82 12.69
C TYR A 200 7.56 2.59 13.22
N ASN A 201 8.13 1.40 13.05
CA ASN A 201 7.60 0.15 13.58
C ASN A 201 8.50 -0.37 14.72
N GLN A 202 8.22 -1.59 15.18
CA GLN A 202 8.97 -2.28 16.26
C GLN A 202 9.78 -3.46 15.69
N LEU A 203 10.15 -3.39 14.41
CA LEU A 203 10.85 -4.47 13.71
C LEU A 203 12.27 -4.63 14.26
N ARG A 204 12.68 -5.88 14.46
CA ARG A 204 14.04 -6.24 14.90
C ARG A 204 14.83 -6.99 13.85
N THR A 205 14.12 -7.63 12.92
CA THR A 205 14.67 -8.48 11.87
C THR A 205 13.85 -8.30 10.59
N LEU A 206 14.51 -8.52 9.46
CA LEU A 206 13.86 -8.66 8.15
C LEU A 206 13.72 -10.16 7.85
N PRO A 207 12.76 -10.55 7.01
CA PRO A 207 12.71 -11.92 6.52
C PRO A 207 13.97 -12.26 5.70
N ASP A 208 14.37 -13.54 5.71
CA ASP A 208 15.55 -14.02 4.98
C ASP A 208 15.46 -13.76 3.47
N THR A 209 14.24 -13.68 2.94
CA THR A 209 13.96 -13.41 1.53
C THR A 209 13.09 -12.17 1.38
N LEU A 210 13.70 -11.10 0.88
CA LEU A 210 13.00 -9.91 0.40
C LEU A 210 12.68 -10.03 -1.10
N PRO A 211 11.69 -9.26 -1.61
CA PRO A 211 11.37 -9.25 -3.04
C PRO A 211 12.60 -8.93 -3.90
N THR A 212 12.83 -9.74 -4.94
CA THR A 212 14.01 -9.57 -5.81
C THR A 212 13.92 -8.35 -6.73
N SER A 213 12.73 -7.76 -6.91
CA SER A 213 12.50 -6.51 -7.63
C SER A 213 12.64 -5.25 -6.77
N LEU A 214 12.93 -5.39 -5.47
CA LEU A 214 12.91 -4.27 -4.53
C LEU A 214 14.03 -3.26 -4.83
N LEU A 215 13.64 -2.03 -5.18
CA LEU A 215 14.52 -0.90 -5.46
C LEU A 215 14.70 0.00 -4.25
N THR A 216 13.65 0.16 -3.43
CA THR A 216 13.65 1.00 -2.23
C THR A 216 13.19 0.19 -1.03
N LEU A 217 14.02 0.19 0.03
CA LEU A 217 13.69 -0.36 1.34
C LEU A 217 13.92 0.72 2.40
N SER A 218 12.84 1.11 3.07
CA SER A 218 12.91 1.98 4.25
C SER A 218 12.37 1.24 5.48
N VAL A 219 13.23 1.17 6.50
CA VAL A 219 12.95 0.64 7.84
C VAL A 219 13.46 1.60 8.91
N THR A 220 13.32 2.89 8.63
CA THR A 220 13.70 4.00 9.51
C THR A 220 12.98 3.90 10.85
N SER A 221 13.63 4.29 11.95
CA SER A 221 13.02 4.35 13.28
C SER A 221 12.41 3.01 13.71
N ASN A 222 13.22 1.95 13.68
CA ASN A 222 12.86 0.61 14.14
C ASN A 222 13.84 0.15 15.25
N GLN A 223 13.85 -1.15 15.56
CA GLN A 223 14.68 -1.74 16.62
C GLN A 223 15.77 -2.67 16.06
N PHE A 224 16.25 -2.42 14.84
CA PHE A 224 17.26 -3.25 14.21
C PHE A 224 18.61 -3.11 14.90
N THR A 225 19.21 -4.24 15.27
CA THR A 225 20.62 -4.32 15.72
C THR A 225 21.56 -4.80 14.62
N GLN A 226 21.02 -5.54 13.66
CA GLN A 226 21.72 -6.05 12.47
C GLN A 226 20.73 -6.12 11.30
N LEU A 227 21.26 -6.06 10.08
CA LEU A 227 20.53 -6.35 8.85
C LEU A 227 20.85 -7.78 8.39
N PRO A 228 20.00 -8.42 7.56
CA PRO A 228 20.32 -9.71 6.96
C PRO A 228 21.59 -9.63 6.10
N GLU A 229 22.34 -10.74 6.01
CA GLU A 229 23.59 -10.80 5.24
C GLU A 229 23.37 -10.57 3.74
N THR A 230 22.17 -10.90 3.24
CA THR A 230 21.80 -10.79 1.84
C THR A 230 20.63 -9.83 1.66
N LEU A 231 20.87 -8.74 0.93
CA LEU A 231 19.83 -7.82 0.44
C LEU A 231 19.57 -8.06 -1.06
N PRO A 232 18.40 -7.66 -1.59
CA PRO A 232 18.09 -7.78 -3.02
C PRO A 232 19.15 -7.10 -3.89
N ALA A 233 19.63 -7.80 -4.92
CA ALA A 233 20.66 -7.27 -5.82
C ALA A 233 20.20 -6.05 -6.65
N SER A 234 18.89 -5.78 -6.68
CA SER A 234 18.26 -4.64 -7.34
C SER A 234 18.17 -3.39 -6.46
N LEU A 235 18.47 -3.49 -5.16
CA LEU A 235 18.23 -2.43 -4.19
C LEU A 235 19.10 -1.19 -4.47
N SER A 236 18.45 -0.05 -4.68
CA SER A 236 19.08 1.24 -4.95
C SER A 236 19.06 2.18 -3.74
N PHE A 237 18.02 2.12 -2.92
CA PHE A 237 17.85 2.97 -1.74
C PHE A 237 17.64 2.11 -0.50
N LEU A 238 18.52 2.28 0.49
CA LEU A 238 18.42 1.63 1.78
C LEU A 238 18.37 2.69 2.88
N MET A 239 17.22 2.80 3.54
CA MET A 239 16.99 3.74 4.64
C MET A 239 16.84 2.97 5.94
N VAL A 240 17.84 3.09 6.82
CA VAL A 240 17.94 2.42 8.13
C VAL A 240 18.24 3.42 9.25
N LEU A 241 17.95 4.70 8.99
CA LEU A 241 18.02 5.82 9.93
C LEU A 241 17.36 5.47 11.28
N CYS A 242 17.92 5.98 12.37
CA CYS A 242 17.34 5.85 13.73
C CYS A 242 17.08 4.40 14.15
N ASN A 243 18.09 3.54 14.00
CA ASN A 243 18.07 2.16 14.49
C ASN A 243 19.19 1.95 15.54
N SER A 244 19.49 0.70 15.88
CA SER A 244 20.59 0.32 16.77
C SER A 244 21.66 -0.50 16.06
N LEU A 245 21.87 -0.28 14.76
CA LEU A 245 22.83 -1.03 13.95
C LEU A 245 24.27 -0.72 14.39
N THR A 246 25.08 -1.77 14.53
CA THR A 246 26.51 -1.63 14.85
C THR A 246 27.41 -1.78 13.62
N ALA A 247 26.90 -2.43 12.57
CA ALA A 247 27.59 -2.72 11.32
C ALA A 247 26.59 -2.90 10.17
N LEU A 248 27.04 -2.64 8.94
CA LEU A 248 26.30 -2.99 7.73
C LEU A 248 26.71 -4.40 7.29
N PRO A 249 25.87 -5.13 6.54
CA PRO A 249 26.23 -6.41 5.93
C PRO A 249 27.50 -6.29 5.08
N GLU A 250 28.33 -7.34 5.05
CA GLU A 250 29.55 -7.35 4.22
C GLU A 250 29.23 -7.36 2.72
N ASN A 251 28.07 -7.88 2.33
CA ASN A 251 27.68 -8.11 0.94
C ASN A 251 26.53 -7.17 0.52
N LEU A 252 26.81 -5.87 0.54
CA LEU A 252 25.87 -4.86 0.05
C LEU A 252 25.73 -4.91 -1.49
N PRO A 253 24.51 -4.71 -2.03
CA PRO A 253 24.28 -4.65 -3.47
C PRO A 253 25.07 -3.51 -4.16
N ARG A 254 25.66 -3.81 -5.33
CA ARG A 254 26.36 -2.80 -6.16
C ARG A 254 25.43 -1.80 -6.85
N SER A 255 24.13 -2.02 -6.78
CA SER A 255 23.08 -1.15 -7.29
C SER A 255 22.72 0.00 -6.34
N LEU A 256 23.26 -0.02 -5.11
CA LEU A 256 22.99 1.01 -4.10
C LEU A 256 23.52 2.37 -4.55
N SER A 257 22.60 3.33 -4.56
CA SER A 257 22.87 4.75 -4.82
C SER A 257 22.81 5.56 -3.53
N CYS A 258 22.08 5.11 -2.51
CA CYS A 258 21.96 5.81 -1.24
C CYS A 258 21.76 4.84 -0.08
N ILE A 259 22.53 5.05 0.99
CA ILE A 259 22.40 4.38 2.28
C ILE A 259 22.26 5.46 3.35
N SER A 260 21.05 5.59 3.90
CA SER A 260 20.76 6.44 5.05
C SER A 260 20.90 5.60 6.33
N ALA A 261 22.01 5.79 7.04
CA ALA A 261 22.39 5.04 8.24
C ALA A 261 22.69 5.95 9.43
N GLU A 262 22.11 7.16 9.43
CA GLU A 262 22.27 8.12 10.51
C GLU A 262 21.60 7.62 11.81
N TYR A 263 22.04 8.17 12.94
CA TYR A 263 21.52 7.88 14.28
C TYR A 263 21.44 6.37 14.59
N ASN A 264 22.54 5.67 14.34
CA ASN A 264 22.74 4.26 14.67
C ASN A 264 23.87 4.11 15.72
N GLN A 265 24.47 2.93 15.85
CA GLN A 265 25.54 2.61 16.79
C GLN A 265 26.86 2.25 16.09
N PHE A 266 27.11 2.79 14.89
CA PHE A 266 28.36 2.57 14.16
C PHE A 266 29.55 3.19 14.90
N SER A 267 30.51 2.35 15.31
CA SER A 267 31.79 2.80 15.91
C SER A 267 32.97 2.76 14.94
N GLN A 268 32.83 1.98 13.87
CA GLN A 268 33.80 1.81 12.78
C GLN A 268 33.11 2.08 11.43
N LEU A 269 33.90 2.35 10.40
CA LEU A 269 33.38 2.46 9.03
C LEU A 269 33.05 1.08 8.46
N PRO A 270 32.02 0.97 7.60
CA PRO A 270 31.82 -0.22 6.79
C PRO A 270 32.94 -0.37 5.76
N ASP A 271 33.08 -1.55 5.15
CA ASP A 271 34.04 -1.79 4.06
C ASP A 271 33.65 -0.97 2.81
N LEU A 272 34.23 0.22 2.69
CA LEU A 272 33.94 1.19 1.64
C LEU A 272 34.34 0.69 0.24
N ALA A 273 35.29 -0.26 0.14
CA ALA A 273 35.75 -0.77 -1.14
C ALA A 273 34.68 -1.56 -1.91
N ARG A 274 33.63 -1.99 -1.21
CA ARG A 274 32.51 -2.75 -1.79
C ARG A 274 31.35 -1.85 -2.24
N LEU A 275 31.35 -0.58 -1.84
CA LEU A 275 30.29 0.35 -2.17
C LEU A 275 30.55 1.04 -3.52
N PRO A 276 29.50 1.29 -4.32
CA PRO A 276 29.63 2.03 -5.58
C PRO A 276 30.16 3.46 -5.35
N GLN A 277 30.95 3.97 -6.30
CA GLN A 277 31.50 5.33 -6.23
C GLN A 277 30.42 6.43 -6.13
N ASN A 278 29.29 6.22 -6.81
CA ASN A 278 28.16 7.16 -6.81
C ASN A 278 27.17 6.90 -5.66
N CYS A 279 27.51 6.00 -4.73
CA CYS A 279 26.66 5.75 -3.57
C CYS A 279 26.87 6.87 -2.54
N GLU A 280 25.78 7.43 -2.04
CA GLU A 280 25.76 8.33 -0.89
C GLU A 280 25.60 7.49 0.39
N LEU A 281 26.51 7.68 1.35
CA LEU A 281 26.50 7.03 2.65
C LEU A 281 26.37 8.08 3.75
N LEU A 282 25.22 8.12 4.41
CA LEU A 282 24.92 9.07 5.47
C LEU A 282 25.10 8.38 6.82
N LEU A 283 26.00 8.91 7.65
CA LEU A 283 26.45 8.36 8.93
C LEU A 283 26.31 9.36 10.08
N GLU A 284 25.56 10.45 9.91
CA GLU A 284 25.34 11.45 10.96
C GLU A 284 24.84 10.80 12.27
N GLY A 285 25.20 11.35 13.44
CA GLY A 285 24.66 10.87 14.71
C GLY A 285 25.17 9.50 15.18
N ASN A 286 26.20 8.94 14.54
CA ASN A 286 26.84 7.69 14.97
C ASN A 286 28.04 7.92 15.90
N PRO A 287 28.28 7.03 16.89
CA PRO A 287 29.42 7.12 17.82
C PRO A 287 30.74 6.63 17.18
N LEU A 288 31.11 7.23 16.04
CA LEU A 288 32.32 6.88 15.30
C LEU A 288 33.57 7.09 16.17
N SER A 289 34.45 6.09 16.18
CA SER A 289 35.71 6.16 16.92
C SER A 289 36.65 7.21 16.32
N ALA A 290 37.63 7.68 17.11
CA ALA A 290 38.64 8.62 16.62
C ALA A 290 39.42 8.08 15.41
N GLY A 291 39.68 6.76 15.36
CA GLY A 291 40.30 6.11 14.21
C GLY A 291 39.44 6.20 12.95
N ALA A 292 38.13 5.89 13.07
CA ALA A 292 37.18 6.02 11.97
C ALA A 292 37.06 7.47 11.46
N LEU A 293 37.03 8.45 12.36
CA LEU A 293 37.00 9.88 11.97
C LEU A 293 38.30 10.31 11.27
N GLN A 294 39.46 9.83 11.72
CA GLN A 294 40.74 10.11 11.06
C GLN A 294 40.77 9.48 9.66
N GLU A 295 40.28 8.26 9.50
CA GLU A 295 40.15 7.60 8.20
C GLU A 295 39.24 8.39 7.24
N LEU A 296 38.09 8.87 7.73
CA LEU A 296 37.19 9.74 6.94
C LEU A 296 37.85 11.05 6.52
N GLN A 297 38.65 11.67 7.38
CA GLN A 297 39.41 12.88 7.03
C GLN A 297 40.45 12.59 5.94
N HIS A 298 41.16 11.47 6.02
CA HIS A 298 42.09 11.06 4.98
C HIS A 298 41.36 10.86 3.64
N ILE A 299 40.24 10.15 3.65
CA ILE A 299 39.39 9.91 2.47
C ILE A 299 38.94 11.23 1.82
N GLN A 300 38.47 12.20 2.60
CA GLN A 300 38.01 13.49 2.08
C GLN A 300 39.12 14.32 1.42
N THR A 301 40.38 14.11 1.83
CA THR A 301 41.54 14.83 1.27
C THR A 301 42.27 14.07 0.17
N ASP A 302 41.95 12.79 -0.05
CA ASP A 302 42.60 11.96 -1.06
C ASP A 302 41.99 12.21 -2.46
N PRO A 303 42.73 12.84 -3.39
CA PRO A 303 42.23 13.09 -4.74
C PRO A 303 42.04 11.81 -5.58
N HIS A 304 42.56 10.67 -5.11
CA HIS A 304 42.42 9.37 -5.78
C HIS A 304 41.34 8.48 -5.17
N TYR A 305 40.62 8.95 -4.14
CA TYR A 305 39.52 8.18 -3.57
C TYR A 305 38.41 7.96 -4.61
N GLN A 306 38.04 6.70 -4.83
CA GLN A 306 36.99 6.28 -5.79
C GLN A 306 35.83 5.55 -5.09
N GLY A 307 35.71 5.67 -3.77
CA GLY A 307 34.62 5.07 -3.00
C GLY A 307 33.36 5.96 -2.94
N PRO A 308 32.38 5.58 -2.10
CA PRO A 308 31.13 6.33 -1.95
C PRO A 308 31.32 7.74 -1.39
N GLN A 309 30.38 8.64 -1.66
CA GLN A 309 30.28 9.96 -1.01
C GLN A 309 29.80 9.78 0.43
N ILE A 310 30.58 10.22 1.41
CA ILE A 310 30.29 9.98 2.83
C ILE A 310 29.92 11.29 3.53
N TYR A 311 28.74 11.32 4.14
CA TYR A 311 28.24 12.41 4.95
C TYR A 311 28.24 11.97 6.42
N TYR A 312 28.98 12.68 7.26
CA TYR A 312 29.14 12.38 8.68
C TYR A 312 29.25 13.69 9.47
N PRO A 313 29.07 13.70 10.80
CA PRO A 313 29.07 14.95 11.53
C PRO A 313 30.46 15.58 11.43
N ALA A 314 30.54 16.76 10.80
CA ALA A 314 31.71 17.60 10.92
C ALA A 314 31.87 17.90 12.41
N SER A 315 33.03 17.55 12.98
CA SER A 315 33.41 17.96 14.33
C SER A 315 32.97 19.41 14.54
N LYS A 316 32.13 19.67 15.55
CA LYS A 316 31.93 21.03 16.05
C LYS A 316 33.31 21.57 16.45
N GLN A 317 33.99 22.25 15.53
CA GLN A 317 35.10 23.12 15.87
C GLN A 317 34.47 24.40 16.41
N GLY A 318 34.64 24.64 17.71
CA GLY A 318 34.21 25.88 18.38
C GLY A 318 33.56 25.62 19.72
#